data_AF-A0A7W5UXL1-F1
#
_entry.id   AF-A0A7W5UXL1-F1
#
_cell.length_a   1.000
_cell.length_b   1.000
_cell.length_c   1.000
_cell.angle_alpha   90.00
_cell.angle_beta   90.00
_cell.angle_gamma   90.00
#
_symmetry.space_group_name_H-M   'P 1'
#
loop_
_entity.id
_entity.type
_entity.pdbx_description
1 polymer ?
#
loop_
_entity_poly.entity_id
_entity_poly.type
_entity_poly.pdbx_seq_one_letter_code
_entity_poly.pdbx_strand_id
1 'polypeptide(L)'
;MGGARAPGSATSDRRPYFPNAEYLLQRAEFDALDALNPQLRETLTDPLAAAGRLRLLDGDTPLRAGRAVATPGHTPGHQSVLVTDGRELALVTGDLLVHALQLLHPELAYSHEIDPEAARHSRERMLGRETATTLHLATPHLTEPFISA
;
A
#
# COMPACT_ATOMS: atom_id res chain seq x y z
N MET A 1 -35.20 -19.49 36.44
CA MET A 1 -34.34 -20.17 35.46
C MET A 1 -34.03 -19.17 34.36
N GLY A 2 -32.78 -18.69 34.30
CA GLY A 2 -32.35 -17.67 33.35
C GLY A 2 -32.19 -18.25 31.95
N GLY A 3 -32.87 -17.64 30.98
CA GLY A 3 -32.64 -17.89 29.56
C GLY A 3 -31.32 -17.27 29.14
N ALA A 4 -30.38 -18.09 28.69
CA ALA A 4 -29.14 -17.64 28.10
C ALA A 4 -29.42 -16.80 26.84
N ARG A 5 -28.95 -15.56 26.86
CA ARG A 5 -28.94 -14.67 25.71
C ARG A 5 -27.88 -15.20 24.74
N ALA A 6 -28.28 -15.54 23.51
CA ALA A 6 -27.35 -15.88 22.45
C ALA A 6 -26.34 -14.74 22.26
N PRO A 7 -25.04 -15.01 22.05
CA PRO A 7 -24.09 -13.97 21.69
C PRO A 7 -24.50 -13.44 20.31
N GLY A 8 -25.12 -12.26 20.30
CA GLY A 8 -25.34 -11.53 19.06
C GLY A 8 -23.98 -11.29 18.41
N SER A 9 -23.84 -11.72 17.16
CA SER A 9 -22.83 -11.19 16.25
C SER A 9 -23.05 -9.68 16.23
N ALA A 10 -22.21 -8.94 16.96
CA ALA A 10 -22.11 -7.51 16.80
C ALA A 10 -21.45 -7.29 15.45
N THR A 11 -22.24 -7.26 14.37
CA THR A 11 -21.80 -6.64 13.13
C THR A 11 -21.38 -5.24 13.51
N SER A 12 -20.07 -4.97 13.48
CA SER A 12 -19.56 -3.66 13.87
C SER A 12 -20.28 -2.61 13.01
N ASP A 13 -20.85 -1.58 13.61
CA ASP A 13 -21.51 -0.44 12.92
C ASP A 13 -20.50 0.44 12.14
N ARG A 14 -19.32 -0.12 11.85
CA ARG A 14 -18.23 0.53 11.15
C ARG A 14 -18.64 0.72 9.69
N ARG A 15 -18.45 1.95 9.23
CA ARG A 15 -18.68 2.36 7.86
C ARG A 15 -17.37 2.90 7.26
N PRO A 16 -17.22 2.89 5.92
CA PRO A 16 -16.09 3.55 5.28
C PRO A 16 -15.98 5.02 5.71
N TYR A 17 -14.77 5.47 6.05
CA TYR A 17 -14.51 6.89 6.37
C TYR A 17 -14.82 7.81 5.18
N PHE A 18 -14.61 7.33 3.95
CA PHE A 18 -14.91 8.01 2.70
C PHE A 18 -15.98 7.19 1.94
N PRO A 19 -17.27 7.37 2.26
CA PRO A 19 -18.35 6.49 1.79
C PRO A 19 -18.61 6.53 0.28
N ASN A 20 -18.08 7.55 -0.41
CA ASN A 20 -18.18 7.73 -1.85
C ASN A 20 -16.92 7.30 -2.61
N ALA A 21 -15.87 6.85 -1.90
CA ALA A 21 -14.63 6.40 -2.52
C ALA A 21 -14.64 4.89 -2.78
N GLU A 22 -13.97 4.48 -3.86
CA GLU A 22 -13.51 3.09 -4.02
C GLU A 22 -12.14 2.96 -3.33
N TYR A 23 -11.97 1.86 -2.60
CA TYR A 23 -10.74 1.52 -1.88
C TYR A 23 -10.03 0.40 -2.63
N LEU A 24 -8.80 0.67 -3.04
CA LEU A 24 -7.99 -0.25 -3.83
C LEU A 24 -6.93 -0.92 -2.96
N LEU A 25 -6.90 -2.25 -2.96
CA LEU A 25 -5.96 -3.04 -2.18
C LEU A 25 -5.41 -4.19 -3.02
N GLN A 26 -4.12 -4.46 -2.96
CA GLN A 26 -3.57 -5.65 -3.62
C GLN A 26 -4.14 -6.91 -2.95
N ARG A 27 -4.51 -7.91 -3.75
CA ARG A 27 -5.00 -9.20 -3.26
C ARG A 27 -3.99 -9.85 -2.32
N ALA A 28 -2.70 -9.81 -2.66
CA ALA A 28 -1.63 -10.33 -1.82
C ALA A 28 -1.59 -9.67 -0.43
N GLU A 29 -1.97 -8.40 -0.32
CA GLU A 29 -2.05 -7.71 0.98
C GLU A 29 -3.28 -8.15 1.75
N PHE A 30 -4.43 -8.23 1.05
CA PHE A 30 -5.69 -8.69 1.63
C PHE A 30 -5.58 -10.11 2.20
N ASP A 31 -4.92 -11.01 1.46
CA ASP A 31 -4.70 -12.40 1.86
C ASP A 31 -3.70 -12.51 3.04
N ALA A 32 -2.80 -11.53 3.20
CA ALA A 32 -1.82 -11.48 4.27
C ALA A 32 -2.30 -10.78 5.55
N LEU A 33 -3.47 -10.12 5.54
CA LEU A 33 -3.94 -9.28 6.66
C LEU A 33 -3.91 -9.97 8.01
N ASP A 34 -4.34 -11.23 8.08
CA ASP A 34 -4.42 -11.96 9.35
C ASP A 34 -3.03 -12.22 9.96
N ALA A 35 -2.00 -12.36 9.11
CA ALA A 35 -0.60 -12.50 9.54
C ALA A 35 0.05 -11.15 9.87
N LEU A 36 -0.31 -10.09 9.14
CA LEU A 36 0.21 -8.73 9.36
C LEU A 36 -0.36 -8.10 10.63
N ASN A 37 -1.69 -8.06 10.71
CA ASN A 37 -2.45 -7.49 11.82
C ASN A 37 -3.92 -7.95 11.71
N PRO A 38 -4.32 -8.97 12.49
CA PRO A 38 -5.66 -9.56 12.38
C PRO A 38 -6.80 -8.58 12.68
N GLN A 39 -6.52 -7.50 13.41
CA GLN A 39 -7.53 -6.46 13.67
C GLN A 39 -7.88 -5.65 12.41
N LEU A 40 -7.03 -5.59 11.38
CA LEU A 40 -7.30 -4.82 10.16
C LEU A 40 -8.48 -5.38 9.36
N ARG A 41 -8.72 -6.68 9.42
CA ARG A 41 -9.86 -7.30 8.75
C ARG A 41 -11.18 -6.73 9.27
N GLU A 42 -11.41 -6.86 10.58
CA GLU A 42 -12.66 -6.43 11.22
C GLU A 42 -12.80 -4.90 11.26
N THR A 43 -11.69 -4.17 11.36
CA THR A 43 -11.71 -2.70 11.52
C THR A 43 -11.71 -1.93 10.21
N LEU A 44 -11.14 -2.50 9.14
CA LEU A 44 -10.98 -1.82 7.86
C LEU A 44 -11.61 -2.60 6.71
N THR A 45 -11.13 -3.80 6.38
CA THR A 45 -11.49 -4.40 5.09
C THR A 45 -12.88 -5.01 5.05
N ASP A 46 -13.36 -5.61 6.13
CA ASP A 46 -14.73 -6.15 6.20
C ASP A 46 -15.79 -5.05 6.05
N PRO A 47 -15.71 -3.90 6.76
CA PRO A 47 -16.60 -2.76 6.52
C PRO A 47 -16.58 -2.23 5.07
N LEU A 48 -15.41 -2.18 4.44
CA LEU A 48 -15.26 -1.72 3.06
C LEU A 48 -15.88 -2.72 2.07
N ALA A 49 -15.67 -4.02 2.30
CA ALA A 49 -16.25 -5.09 1.48
C ALA A 49 -17.77 -5.14 1.62
N ALA A 50 -18.30 -5.06 2.86
CA ALA A 50 -19.74 -5.04 3.12
C ALA A 50 -20.44 -3.83 2.48
N ALA A 51 -19.76 -2.70 2.39
CA ALA A 51 -20.25 -1.50 1.70
C ALA A 51 -20.09 -1.55 0.17
N GLY A 52 -19.52 -2.62 -0.40
CA GLY A 52 -19.23 -2.72 -1.84
C GLY A 52 -18.20 -1.70 -2.32
N ARG A 53 -17.30 -1.25 -1.44
CA ARG A 53 -16.30 -0.21 -1.71
C ARG A 53 -14.87 -0.74 -1.84
N LEU A 54 -14.61 -1.99 -1.48
CA LEU A 54 -13.29 -2.61 -1.62
C LEU A 54 -13.15 -3.27 -3.00
N ARG A 55 -12.15 -2.85 -3.77
CA ARG A 55 -11.73 -3.51 -5.00
C ARG A 55 -10.32 -4.08 -4.84
N LEU A 56 -10.20 -5.39 -5.01
CA LEU A 56 -8.91 -6.07 -4.97
C LEU A 56 -8.21 -5.94 -6.31
N LEU A 57 -6.91 -5.69 -6.26
CA LEU A 57 -6.01 -5.56 -7.40
C LEU A 57 -5.12 -6.79 -7.52
N ASP A 58 -4.79 -7.16 -8.75
CA ASP A 58 -3.87 -8.24 -9.07
C ASP A 58 -2.68 -7.63 -9.85
N GLY A 59 -1.75 -7.03 -9.10
CA GLY A 59 -0.56 -6.38 -9.66
C GLY A 59 -0.81 -4.94 -10.15
N ASP A 60 -0.03 -4.56 -11.15
CA ASP A 60 -0.03 -3.21 -11.73
C ASP A 60 -1.38 -2.86 -12.39
N THR A 61 -2.06 -1.86 -11.86
CA THR A 61 -3.42 -1.49 -12.30
C THR A 61 -3.49 -0.03 -12.76
N PRO A 62 -3.93 0.25 -14.01
CA PRO A 62 -4.18 1.61 -14.48
C PRO A 62 -5.21 2.35 -13.62
N LEU A 63 -4.95 3.62 -13.33
CA LEU A 63 -5.83 4.54 -12.63
C LEU A 63 -6.11 5.76 -13.52
N ARG A 64 -7.11 6.57 -13.16
CA ARG A 64 -7.47 7.77 -13.93
C ARG A 64 -6.32 8.76 -14.11
N ALA A 65 -5.48 8.91 -13.08
CA ALA A 65 -4.37 9.88 -13.06
C ALA A 65 -2.98 9.20 -13.08
N GLY A 66 -2.91 7.90 -13.41
CA GLY A 66 -1.66 7.16 -13.34
C GLY A 66 -1.86 5.65 -13.19
N ARG A 67 -1.15 5.04 -12.24
CA ARG A 67 -1.15 3.58 -12.04
C ARG A 67 -0.85 3.23 -10.58
N ALA A 68 -1.57 2.26 -10.04
CA ALA A 68 -1.12 1.53 -8.85
C ALA A 68 -0.10 0.50 -9.30
N VAL A 69 1.09 0.50 -8.70
CA VAL A 69 2.21 -0.37 -9.05
C VAL A 69 2.47 -1.30 -7.89
N ALA A 70 2.45 -2.61 -8.12
CA ALA A 70 2.80 -3.56 -7.07
C ALA A 70 4.29 -3.42 -6.74
N THR A 71 4.62 -3.28 -5.46
CA THR A 71 5.98 -3.09 -4.95
C THR A 71 6.18 -3.97 -3.71
N PRO A 72 6.03 -5.31 -3.84
CA PRO A 72 6.07 -6.22 -2.70
C PRO A 72 7.45 -6.22 -2.03
N GLY A 73 7.45 -6.57 -0.75
CA GLY A 73 8.66 -6.75 0.04
C GLY A 73 8.53 -6.24 1.47
N HIS A 74 8.13 -4.97 1.64
CA HIS A 74 7.75 -4.47 2.96
C HIS A 74 6.61 -5.32 3.54
N THR A 75 5.54 -5.45 2.76
CA THR A 75 4.48 -6.43 2.95
C THR A 75 4.23 -7.19 1.64
N PRO A 76 3.56 -8.36 1.68
CA PRO A 76 3.37 -9.20 0.49
C PRO A 76 2.63 -8.51 -0.66
N GLY A 77 1.69 -7.60 -0.35
CA GLY A 77 0.97 -6.82 -1.35
C GLY A 77 1.22 -5.32 -1.23
N HIS A 78 2.37 -4.92 -0.70
CA HIS A 78 2.79 -3.53 -0.72
C HIS A 78 2.69 -2.97 -2.16
N GLN A 79 2.18 -1.74 -2.27
CA GLN A 79 1.98 -1.07 -3.55
C GLN A 79 2.31 0.42 -3.43
N SER A 80 2.78 0.98 -4.54
CA SER A 80 3.02 2.42 -4.70
C SER A 80 2.05 2.98 -5.73
N VAL A 81 1.90 4.30 -5.79
CA VAL A 81 1.08 4.96 -6.84
C VAL A 81 1.97 5.86 -7.66
N LEU A 82 2.05 5.59 -8.96
CA LEU A 82 2.74 6.41 -9.93
C LEU A 82 1.72 7.35 -10.60
N VAL A 83 1.86 8.64 -10.37
CA VAL A 83 1.10 9.71 -11.02
C VAL A 83 1.95 10.29 -12.14
N THR A 84 1.32 10.60 -13.27
CA THR A 84 2.02 11.13 -14.45
C THR A 84 1.39 12.44 -14.89
N ASP A 85 2.20 13.46 -15.12
CA ASP A 85 1.77 14.71 -15.75
C ASP A 85 2.80 15.16 -16.79
N GLY A 86 2.51 14.90 -18.07
CA GLY A 86 3.43 15.22 -19.17
C GLY A 86 4.80 14.55 -19.03
N ARG A 87 5.82 15.33 -18.67
CA ARG A 87 7.21 14.88 -18.47
C ARG A 87 7.62 14.77 -16.99
N GLU A 88 6.67 14.88 -16.09
CA GLU A 88 6.89 14.73 -14.65
C GLU A 88 6.21 13.47 -14.14
N LEU A 89 6.90 12.77 -13.24
CA LEU A 89 6.39 11.62 -12.52
C LEU A 89 6.40 11.92 -11.03
N ALA A 90 5.33 11.56 -10.34
CA ALA A 90 5.31 11.54 -8.89
C ALA A 90 5.01 10.11 -8.41
N LEU A 91 5.92 9.53 -7.63
CA LEU A 91 5.74 8.24 -7.00
C LEU A 91 5.37 8.44 -5.53
N VAL A 92 4.12 8.16 -5.19
CA VAL A 92 3.69 7.96 -3.80
C VAL A 92 4.22 6.61 -3.36
N THR A 93 5.29 6.63 -2.58
CA THR A 93 6.14 5.45 -2.40
C THR A 93 5.52 4.40 -1.51
N GLY A 94 4.71 4.81 -0.53
CA GLY A 94 4.48 3.97 0.65
C GLY A 94 5.82 3.67 1.32
N ASP A 95 5.95 2.46 1.85
CA ASP A 95 7.15 1.95 2.52
C ASP A 95 8.10 1.24 1.55
N LEU A 96 8.04 1.62 0.26
CA LEU A 96 9.05 1.22 -0.74
C LEU A 96 10.45 1.59 -0.24
N LEU A 97 10.59 2.75 0.40
CA LEU A 97 11.79 3.16 1.12
C LEU A 97 11.39 3.93 2.38
N VAL A 98 12.10 3.68 3.48
CA VAL A 98 11.82 4.23 4.82
C VAL A 98 12.99 5.09 5.31
N HIS A 99 14.20 4.81 4.86
CA HIS A 99 15.41 5.56 5.21
C HIS A 99 16.03 6.22 3.98
N ALA A 100 16.46 7.48 4.10
CA ALA A 100 17.09 8.22 3.01
C ALA A 100 18.31 7.51 2.42
N LEU A 101 19.03 6.71 3.23
CA LEU A 101 20.15 5.91 2.76
C LEU A 101 19.77 4.91 1.66
N GLN A 102 18.52 4.43 1.63
CA GLN A 102 18.04 3.51 0.60
C GLN A 102 17.91 4.15 -0.79
N LEU A 103 18.03 5.49 -0.90
CA LEU A 103 18.13 6.19 -2.19
C LEU A 103 19.52 6.06 -2.80
N LEU A 104 20.55 6.08 -1.94
CA LEU A 104 21.95 5.93 -2.36
C LEU A 104 22.33 4.45 -2.48
N HIS A 105 21.69 3.61 -1.66
CA HIS A 105 21.95 2.19 -1.52
C HIS A 105 20.63 1.39 -1.56
N PRO A 106 19.98 1.26 -2.73
CA PRO A 106 18.71 0.57 -2.88
C PRO A 106 18.76 -0.93 -2.55
N GLU A 107 19.94 -1.49 -2.33
CA GLU A 107 20.18 -2.84 -1.83
C GLU A 107 19.96 -3.00 -0.32
N LEU A 108 20.01 -1.92 0.46
CA LEU A 108 19.96 -2.00 1.93
C LEU A 108 18.56 -2.35 2.43
N ALA A 109 18.41 -3.48 3.10
CA ALA A 109 17.19 -3.83 3.81
C ALA A 109 17.01 -2.99 5.09
N TYR A 110 15.78 -2.94 5.61
CA TYR A 110 15.50 -2.46 6.97
C TYR A 110 14.68 -3.49 7.76
N SER A 111 14.62 -3.33 9.08
CA SER A 111 14.14 -4.37 10.00
C SER A 111 12.68 -4.77 9.86
N HIS A 112 11.86 -4.03 9.11
CA HIS A 112 10.44 -4.32 8.91
C HIS A 112 10.08 -4.70 7.48
N GLU A 113 11.05 -5.10 6.66
CA GLU A 113 10.77 -5.79 5.40
C GLU A 113 10.47 -7.27 5.67
N ILE A 114 9.29 -7.74 5.26
CA ILE A 114 8.91 -9.16 5.38
C ILE A 114 9.70 -10.02 4.39
N ASP A 115 9.94 -9.51 3.19
CA ASP A 115 10.80 -10.11 2.18
C ASP A 115 11.82 -9.05 1.69
N PRO A 116 13.03 -9.03 2.28
CA PRO A 116 14.06 -8.07 1.91
C PRO A 116 14.53 -8.18 0.45
N GLU A 117 14.49 -9.37 -0.15
CA GLU A 117 14.91 -9.55 -1.53
C GLU A 117 13.87 -8.96 -2.49
N ALA A 118 12.59 -9.24 -2.25
CA ALA A 118 11.50 -8.61 -3.00
C ALA A 118 11.47 -7.09 -2.81
N ALA A 119 11.72 -6.60 -1.59
CA ALA A 119 11.76 -5.16 -1.28
C ALA A 119 12.88 -4.45 -2.05
N ARG A 120 14.08 -5.04 -2.06
CA ARG A 120 15.20 -4.57 -2.87
C ARG A 120 14.84 -4.52 -4.35
N HIS A 121 14.29 -5.61 -4.89
CA HIS A 121 13.91 -5.66 -6.30
C HIS A 121 12.87 -4.59 -6.66
N SER A 122 11.88 -4.38 -5.78
CA SER A 122 10.88 -3.32 -5.93
C SER A 122 11.53 -1.93 -5.94
N ARG A 123 12.47 -1.66 -5.03
CA ARG A 123 13.20 -0.38 -4.98
C ARG A 123 14.03 -0.14 -6.22
N GLU A 124 14.88 -1.10 -6.59
CA GLU A 124 15.74 -1.00 -7.78
C GLU A 124 14.91 -0.76 -9.05
N ARG A 125 13.80 -1.48 -9.22
CA ARG A 125 12.90 -1.31 -10.36
C ARG A 125 12.25 0.07 -10.42
N MET A 126 11.87 0.63 -9.27
CA MET A 126 11.17 1.92 -9.22
C MET A 126 12.12 3.11 -9.31
N LEU A 127 13.33 3.01 -8.75
CA LEU A 127 14.35 4.05 -8.77
C LEU A 127 15.22 4.02 -10.04
N GLY A 128 15.40 2.83 -10.66
CA GLY A 128 16.22 2.64 -11.86
C GLY A 128 15.57 3.10 -13.18
N ARG A 129 14.63 4.05 -13.15
CA ARG A 129 13.95 4.55 -14.36
C ARG A 129 14.85 5.49 -15.17
N GLU A 130 14.70 5.49 -16.50
CA GLU A 130 15.54 6.28 -17.40
C GLU A 130 15.41 7.81 -17.20
N THR A 131 16.53 8.49 -17.40
CA THR A 131 16.86 9.87 -17.01
C THR A 131 16.13 10.98 -17.76
N ALA A 132 15.26 10.65 -18.73
CA ALA A 132 14.55 11.65 -19.54
C ALA A 132 13.35 12.30 -18.83
N THR A 133 12.99 11.80 -17.64
CA THR A 133 11.79 12.20 -16.88
C THR A 133 12.19 12.44 -15.43
N THR A 134 11.84 13.58 -14.86
CA THR A 134 12.08 13.84 -13.43
C THR A 134 11.12 13.03 -12.59
N LEU A 135 11.65 12.28 -11.61
CA LEU A 135 10.87 11.51 -10.65
C LEU A 135 10.85 12.22 -9.29
N HIS A 136 9.67 12.66 -8.88
CA HIS A 136 9.42 13.13 -7.53
C HIS A 136 8.97 11.97 -6.66
N LEU A 137 9.62 11.77 -5.51
CA LEU A 137 9.22 10.77 -4.53
C LEU A 137 8.41 11.46 -3.45
N ALA A 138 7.17 11.00 -3.25
CA ALA A 138 6.32 11.41 -2.15
C ALA A 138 6.40 10.34 -1.04
N THR A 139 7.26 10.58 -0.05
CA THR A 139 7.68 9.57 0.92
C THR A 139 7.01 9.78 2.29
N PRO A 140 6.47 8.74 2.94
CA PRO A 140 5.82 8.87 4.24
C PRO A 140 6.78 9.00 5.42
N HIS A 141 8.04 8.56 5.27
CA HIS A 141 8.98 8.37 6.38
C HIS A 141 10.28 9.18 6.31
N LEU A 142 10.48 9.98 5.26
CA LEU A 142 11.60 10.91 5.20
C LEU A 142 11.24 12.26 5.83
N THR A 143 12.26 13.05 6.15
CA THR A 143 12.10 14.36 6.79
C THR A 143 11.45 15.40 5.88
N GLU A 144 11.53 15.21 4.57
CA GLU A 144 10.89 16.07 3.56
C GLU A 144 9.85 15.24 2.79
N PRO A 145 8.59 15.72 2.68
CA PRO A 145 7.52 14.96 2.04
C PRO A 145 7.77 14.67 0.56
N PHE A 146 8.51 15.54 -0.12
CA PHE A 146 8.85 15.43 -1.53
C PHE A 146 10.35 15.60 -1.73
N ILE A 147 10.97 14.61 -2.36
CA ILE A 147 12.38 14.68 -2.78
C ILE A 147 12.47 14.38 -4.27
N SER A 148 13.44 14.98 -4.95
CA SER A 148 13.73 14.66 -6.35
C SER A 148 14.80 13.58 -6.38
N ALA A 149 14.55 12.51 -7.14
CA ALA A 149 15.46 11.39 -7.32
C ALA A 149 15.99 11.32 -8.76
#